data_AF-V6TN50-F1
#
_entry.id   AF-V6TN50-F1
#
_cell.length_a   1.000
_cell.length_b   1.000
_cell.length_c   1.000
_cell.angle_alpha   90.00
_cell.angle_beta   90.00
_cell.angle_gamma   90.00
#
_symmetry.space_group_name_H-M   'P 1'
#
loop_
_entity.id
_entity.type
_entity.pdbx_description
1 polymer ?
#
loop_
_entity_poly.entity_id
_entity_poly.type
_entity_poly.pdbx_seq_one_letter_code
_entity_poly.pdbx_strand_id
1 'polypeptide(L)'
;VHRSGDYYVQVSMMQPRGSRARCLAEDFTRDCLPYAASTVCGPPGTVYLQRVFPRTEGILNRTSVLLTVHFAAGALAATCNGDQSSSCGNAQCETLGATQICKECKDAGYVPINGVCKVRTDSEVVAAKCKKQDGDADLSAVKVCGQCGAGYFLHKGGCYKFGNEVAVLICNDAVAGDVEGVCSKCNTTGGFFKNPEAAATTDSCISCGDATGVQVNGNTYKGVLNCATCTAPERAGSGATEKTATCTKCGSNKYLKLDGTACLDNANGCTANTEFGKADSSAGNKCISCGDEVAGVAGCNTCTYDSSTKKATCTKCTDKYLKTVDGTTTCVTKGDCNGGYFPNDSVDSKKQCILCNKAATGGIDGCTECALLSSPSRAVLITCSACVSGKKPNTDGSQCIACDIDGCAKCNEASKCSQCGDGYQLESDTCVSTGPNLSTGSIAGISVTTLAACFVLLIVCLPL
;
A
#
# COMPACT_ATOMS: atom_id res chain seq x y z
N VAL A 1 6.70 52.94 5.50
CA VAL A 1 7.77 51.93 5.41
C VAL A 1 8.43 51.86 6.77
N HIS A 2 8.10 50.83 7.56
CA HIS A 2 8.78 50.51 8.83
C HIS A 2 9.63 49.27 8.59
N ARG A 3 10.84 49.21 9.16
CA ARG A 3 11.85 48.18 8.88
C ARG A 3 11.90 47.15 10.01
N SER A 4 11.53 45.89 9.72
CA SER A 4 12.00 44.70 10.43
C SER A 4 11.74 43.46 9.55
N GLY A 5 12.79 42.71 9.22
CA GLY A 5 12.78 41.32 8.72
C GLY A 5 11.97 40.94 7.46
N ASP A 6 12.70 40.68 6.36
CA ASP A 6 12.43 39.75 5.22
C ASP A 6 11.12 39.77 4.41
N TYR A 7 10.22 40.74 4.57
CA TYR A 7 9.06 40.90 3.67
C TYR A 7 8.87 42.34 3.20
N TYR A 8 8.60 42.53 1.90
CA TYR A 8 8.05 43.78 1.37
C TYR A 8 6.53 43.63 1.25
N VAL A 9 5.78 44.45 2.00
CA VAL A 9 4.35 44.65 1.75
C VAL A 9 4.22 45.88 0.86
N GLN A 10 3.97 45.67 -0.43
CA GLN A 10 3.58 46.74 -1.34
C GLN A 10 2.06 46.81 -1.38
N VAL A 11 1.47 47.79 -0.70
CA VAL A 11 0.05 48.12 -0.82
C VAL A 11 -0.12 49.05 -2.01
N SER A 12 -0.56 48.52 -3.14
CA SER A 12 -1.02 49.35 -4.27
C SER A 12 -2.51 49.61 -4.10
N MET A 13 -2.87 50.83 -3.72
CA MET A 13 -4.25 51.30 -3.76
C MET A 13 -4.63 51.62 -5.22
N MET A 14 -5.55 50.84 -5.80
CA MET A 14 -6.31 51.31 -6.95
C MET A 14 -7.46 52.18 -6.43
N GLN A 15 -7.32 53.50 -6.53
CA GLN A 15 -8.45 54.41 -6.35
C GLN A 15 -9.32 54.41 -7.62
N PRO A 16 -10.64 54.18 -7.52
CA PRO A 16 -11.56 54.63 -8.56
C PRO A 16 -11.55 56.16 -8.58
N ARG A 17 -11.53 56.75 -9.79
CA ARG A 17 -11.60 58.21 -9.97
C ARG A 17 -12.87 58.75 -9.29
N GLY A 18 -12.67 59.66 -8.34
CA GLY A 18 -13.69 60.55 -7.81
C GLY A 18 -14.29 60.09 -6.48
N SER A 19 -13.71 60.53 -5.37
CA SER A 19 -14.41 60.90 -4.12
C SER A 19 -13.40 61.46 -3.11
N ARG A 20 -13.62 62.71 -2.68
CA ARG A 20 -12.88 63.35 -1.59
C ARG A 20 -13.51 62.93 -0.26
N ALA A 21 -12.74 62.36 0.66
CA ALA A 21 -13.09 62.35 2.07
C ALA A 21 -11.81 62.41 2.92
N ARG A 22 -11.63 63.51 3.64
CA ARG A 22 -10.70 63.64 4.78
C ARG A 22 -11.37 62.97 5.97
N CYS A 23 -10.59 62.28 6.82
CA CYS A 23 -10.81 62.29 8.26
C CYS A 23 -9.49 62.04 9.01
N LEU A 24 -9.42 62.67 10.18
CA LEU A 24 -8.26 62.98 11.01
C LEU A 24 -7.86 61.82 11.93
N ALA A 25 -6.62 61.89 12.41
CA ALA A 25 -6.04 61.04 13.45
C ALA A 25 -6.57 61.43 14.84
N GLU A 26 -6.74 60.45 15.73
CA GLU A 26 -6.36 60.51 17.16
C GLU A 26 -6.64 59.18 17.91
N ASP A 27 -5.63 58.77 18.67
CA ASP A 27 -5.55 57.95 19.89
C ASP A 27 -6.38 56.65 20.10
N PHE A 28 -5.68 55.55 20.37
CA PHE A 28 -5.73 54.85 21.67
C PHE A 28 -4.61 53.80 21.82
N THR A 29 -3.76 54.00 22.83
CA THR A 29 -2.79 53.05 23.39
C THR A 29 -3.46 52.16 24.45
N ARG A 30 -3.23 50.84 24.43
CA ARG A 30 -2.88 49.98 25.60
C ARG A 30 -2.82 48.48 25.28
N ASP A 31 -1.92 47.83 26.03
CA ASP A 31 -1.35 46.50 25.92
C ASP A 31 -2.30 45.31 26.07
N CYS A 32 -2.03 44.20 25.35
CA CYS A 32 -2.08 42.80 25.83
C CYS A 32 -1.43 41.80 24.83
N LEU A 33 -0.75 40.79 25.40
CA LEU A 33 0.14 39.74 24.87
C LEU A 33 -0.47 38.71 23.86
N PRO A 34 0.35 37.83 23.22
CA PRO A 34 0.06 37.24 21.92
C PRO A 34 -0.79 35.97 22.01
N TYR A 35 -1.82 35.88 21.16
CA TYR A 35 -2.45 34.62 20.81
C TYR A 35 -2.67 34.58 19.29
N ALA A 36 -2.06 33.57 18.67
CA ALA A 36 -2.21 33.27 17.26
C ALA A 36 -3.63 32.73 16.99
N ALA A 37 -4.49 33.57 16.41
CA ALA A 37 -5.66 33.15 15.64
C ALA A 37 -6.17 34.35 14.83
N SER A 38 -6.06 34.29 13.51
CA SER A 38 -6.58 35.31 12.59
C SER A 38 -8.10 35.27 12.56
N THR A 39 -8.75 36.12 13.36
CA THR A 39 -10.16 36.47 13.19
C THR A 39 -10.23 37.82 12.49
N VAL A 40 -10.54 37.83 11.19
CA VAL A 40 -10.84 39.07 10.44
C VAL A 40 -12.34 39.20 10.32
N CYS A 41 -12.93 40.12 11.09
CA CYS A 41 -14.28 40.63 10.86
C CYS A 41 -14.21 41.73 9.79
N GLY A 42 -14.87 41.51 8.65
CA GLY A 42 -15.06 42.48 7.57
C GLY A 42 -16.42 42.25 6.87
N PRO A 43 -17.01 43.27 6.20
CA PRO A 43 -18.35 43.18 5.64
C PRO A 43 -18.42 42.17 4.46
N PRO A 44 -19.59 41.59 4.16
CA PRO A 44 -19.70 40.49 3.20
C PRO A 44 -19.47 40.99 1.76
N GLY A 45 -18.56 40.34 1.01
CA GLY A 45 -18.52 40.47 -0.45
C GLY A 45 -17.17 40.52 -1.17
N THR A 46 -16.02 40.40 -0.51
CA THR A 46 -14.72 40.56 -1.21
C THR A 46 -13.77 39.39 -0.95
N VAL A 47 -13.48 38.61 -1.99
CA VAL A 47 -12.50 37.51 -1.98
C VAL A 47 -11.10 38.07 -2.27
N TYR A 48 -10.14 37.84 -1.38
CA TYR A 48 -8.72 38.16 -1.62
C TYR A 48 -7.96 36.91 -2.09
N LEU A 49 -7.28 37.00 -3.24
CA LEU A 49 -6.35 35.97 -3.72
C LEU A 49 -4.94 36.29 -3.22
N GLN A 50 -4.37 35.40 -2.41
CA GLN A 50 -3.02 35.53 -1.88
C GLN A 50 -2.05 34.72 -2.75
N ARG A 51 -1.06 35.36 -3.38
CA ARG A 51 0.10 34.68 -4.02
C ARG A 51 1.31 34.79 -3.11
N VAL A 52 1.93 33.66 -2.80
CA VAL A 52 3.21 33.56 -2.07
C VAL A 52 4.29 33.16 -3.09
N PHE A 53 5.39 33.92 -3.17
CA PHE A 53 6.55 33.58 -3.99
C PHE A 53 7.76 33.29 -3.08
N PRO A 54 8.40 32.11 -3.15
CA PRO A 54 9.71 31.89 -2.53
C PRO A 54 10.87 32.32 -3.46
N ARG A 55 11.91 32.93 -2.88
CA ARG A 55 13.19 33.21 -3.57
C ARG A 55 13.98 31.92 -3.77
N THR A 56 14.50 31.71 -4.98
CA THR A 56 15.70 30.89 -5.22
C THR A 56 16.63 31.67 -6.14
N GLU A 57 17.89 31.81 -5.71
CA GLU A 57 18.96 32.36 -6.54
C GLU A 57 19.60 31.23 -7.37
N GLY A 58 19.91 31.52 -8.64
CA GLY A 58 20.92 30.77 -9.38
C GLY A 58 20.48 30.07 -10.68
N ILE A 59 20.96 30.63 -11.79
CA ILE A 59 21.34 30.00 -13.08
C ILE A 59 20.22 29.68 -14.09
N LEU A 60 20.28 30.40 -15.22
CA LEU A 60 19.54 30.19 -16.47
C LEU A 60 19.61 28.73 -16.95
N ASN A 61 18.45 28.09 -17.11
CA ASN A 61 18.24 27.15 -18.21
C ASN A 61 16.78 27.17 -18.67
N ARG A 62 16.58 27.15 -19.99
CA ARG A 62 15.28 27.15 -20.67
C ARG A 62 14.52 25.87 -20.34
N THR A 63 13.37 25.98 -19.68
CA THR A 63 12.36 24.91 -19.64
C THR A 63 10.97 25.51 -19.79
N SER A 64 10.29 25.12 -20.88
CA SER A 64 8.87 25.36 -21.14
C SER A 64 8.01 24.95 -19.94
N VAL A 65 7.26 25.89 -19.39
CA VAL A 65 6.22 25.61 -18.39
C VAL A 65 5.02 25.00 -19.12
N LEU A 66 4.95 23.67 -19.12
CA LEU A 66 3.73 22.92 -19.38
C LEU A 66 2.85 23.00 -18.13
N LEU A 67 1.83 23.86 -18.19
CA LEU A 67 0.82 23.99 -17.14
C LEU A 67 -0.18 22.82 -17.26
N THR A 68 0.15 21.66 -16.70
CA THR A 68 -0.80 20.54 -16.62
C THR A 68 -1.74 20.73 -15.42
N VAL A 69 -2.91 21.30 -15.67
CA VAL A 69 -4.04 21.31 -14.73
C VAL A 69 -4.62 19.88 -14.67
N HIS A 70 -4.32 19.15 -13.60
CA HIS A 70 -4.91 17.84 -13.35
C HIS A 70 -6.19 18.00 -12.52
N PHE A 71 -7.34 18.00 -13.19
CA PHE A 71 -8.63 17.87 -12.52
C PHE A 71 -8.80 16.42 -12.04
N ALA A 72 -9.13 16.27 -10.75
CA ALA A 72 -9.66 15.04 -10.21
C ALA A 72 -11.03 14.76 -10.86
N ALA A 73 -11.09 13.81 -11.79
CA ALA A 73 -12.31 13.44 -12.49
C ALA A 73 -13.12 12.42 -11.68
N GLY A 74 -13.84 12.88 -10.66
CA GLY A 74 -15.03 12.19 -10.19
C GLY A 74 -16.21 12.60 -11.08
N ALA A 75 -16.67 11.71 -11.96
CA ALA A 75 -17.93 11.75 -12.73
C ALA A 75 -18.58 13.12 -13.00
N LEU A 76 -17.81 14.14 -13.41
CA LEU A 76 -18.32 15.40 -13.92
C LEU A 76 -18.41 15.22 -15.43
N ALA A 77 -19.63 15.28 -15.95
CA ALA A 77 -19.91 15.28 -17.37
C ALA A 77 -18.98 16.31 -18.06
N ALA A 78 -18.06 15.82 -18.89
CA ALA A 78 -16.96 16.65 -19.38
C ALA A 78 -17.53 17.74 -20.29
N THR A 79 -17.18 19.00 -20.00
CA THR A 79 -17.51 20.11 -20.89
C THR A 79 -16.95 19.82 -22.27
N CYS A 80 -17.84 19.84 -23.28
CA CYS A 80 -17.43 19.75 -24.67
C CYS A 80 -16.59 20.98 -25.03
N ASN A 81 -15.42 20.75 -25.63
CA ASN A 81 -14.47 21.78 -26.02
C ASN A 81 -14.23 21.75 -27.54
N GLY A 82 -13.74 22.85 -28.10
CA GLY A 82 -13.42 22.94 -29.52
C GLY A 82 -14.62 22.67 -30.43
N ASP A 83 -14.42 21.88 -31.48
CA ASP A 83 -15.43 21.60 -32.51
C ASP A 83 -16.68 20.89 -31.95
N GLN A 84 -16.49 20.03 -30.94
CA GLN A 84 -17.57 19.29 -30.28
C GLN A 84 -18.51 20.20 -29.48
N SER A 85 -18.06 21.38 -29.01
CA SER A 85 -18.89 22.32 -28.24
C SER A 85 -20.13 22.82 -28.99
N SER A 86 -20.09 22.77 -30.32
CA SER A 86 -21.16 23.29 -31.18
C SER A 86 -22.22 22.25 -31.56
N SER A 87 -21.81 20.98 -31.70
CA SER A 87 -22.62 19.90 -32.28
C SER A 87 -23.02 18.82 -31.27
N CYS A 88 -22.25 18.67 -30.19
CA CYS A 88 -22.56 17.72 -29.13
C CYS A 88 -23.50 18.34 -28.08
N GLY A 89 -24.32 17.50 -27.45
CA GLY A 89 -25.17 17.91 -26.34
C GLY A 89 -24.35 18.43 -25.16
N ASN A 90 -24.97 19.27 -24.32
CA ASN A 90 -24.26 19.85 -23.18
C ASN A 90 -23.79 18.73 -22.23
N ALA A 91 -22.49 18.72 -21.95
CA ALA A 91 -21.84 17.72 -21.12
C ALA A 91 -21.97 16.27 -21.65
N GLN A 92 -22.22 16.11 -22.95
CA GLN A 92 -22.30 14.80 -23.62
C GLN A 92 -20.97 14.39 -24.26
N CYS A 93 -19.87 15.01 -23.84
CA CYS A 93 -18.54 14.68 -24.32
C CYS A 93 -17.80 13.73 -23.37
N GLU A 94 -16.91 12.94 -23.93
CA GLU A 94 -15.99 12.06 -23.21
C GLU A 94 -14.62 12.08 -23.91
N THR A 95 -13.54 11.98 -23.14
CA THR A 95 -12.19 12.00 -23.70
C THR A 95 -11.63 10.58 -23.73
N LEU A 96 -11.27 10.10 -24.91
CA LEU A 96 -10.58 8.85 -25.14
C LEU A 96 -9.15 9.15 -25.60
N GLY A 97 -8.17 8.84 -24.74
CA GLY A 97 -6.78 9.24 -24.99
C GLY A 97 -6.66 10.76 -25.12
N ALA A 98 -6.32 11.24 -26.32
CA ALA A 98 -6.27 12.68 -26.64
C ALA A 98 -7.50 13.19 -27.41
N THR A 99 -8.43 12.31 -27.78
CA THR A 99 -9.57 12.64 -28.64
C THR A 99 -10.85 12.79 -27.83
N GLN A 100 -11.57 13.90 -28.04
CA GLN A 100 -12.89 14.10 -27.44
C GLN A 100 -13.99 13.57 -28.38
N ILE A 101 -14.81 12.66 -27.86
CA ILE A 101 -15.96 12.07 -28.54
C ILE A 101 -17.27 12.61 -28.00
N CYS A 102 -18.30 12.60 -28.83
CA CYS A 102 -19.67 12.91 -28.46
C CYS A 102 -20.50 11.64 -28.25
N LYS A 103 -21.26 11.61 -27.15
CA LYS A 103 -22.15 10.51 -26.77
C LYS A 103 -23.60 10.76 -27.17
N GLU A 104 -24.01 12.02 -27.25
CA GLU A 104 -25.35 12.41 -27.68
C GLU A 104 -25.28 13.76 -28.42
N CYS A 105 -25.81 13.80 -29.63
CA CYS A 105 -25.82 15.00 -30.44
C CYS A 105 -26.83 16.02 -29.93
N LYS A 106 -26.51 17.30 -30.13
CA LYS A 106 -27.36 18.41 -29.69
C LYS A 106 -28.71 18.41 -30.41
N ASP A 107 -28.65 18.27 -31.74
CA ASP A 107 -29.77 18.43 -32.64
C ASP A 107 -30.40 17.08 -33.02
N ALA A 108 -31.72 17.05 -33.17
CA ALA A 108 -32.44 15.87 -33.64
C ALA A 108 -32.11 15.58 -35.12
N GLY A 109 -32.02 14.31 -35.49
CA GLY A 109 -31.60 13.91 -36.83
C GLY A 109 -30.09 13.91 -37.02
N TYR A 110 -29.32 14.07 -35.94
CA TYR A 110 -27.87 13.89 -35.91
C TYR A 110 -27.50 12.75 -34.97
N VAL A 111 -26.52 11.94 -35.36
CA VAL A 111 -26.06 10.81 -34.56
C VAL A 111 -24.53 10.75 -34.51
N PRO A 112 -23.92 10.25 -33.41
CA PRO A 112 -22.47 10.13 -33.32
C PRO A 112 -21.94 8.99 -34.20
N ILE A 113 -21.04 9.31 -35.11
CA ILE A 113 -20.24 8.36 -35.90
C ILE A 113 -18.77 8.63 -35.64
N ASN A 114 -18.03 7.62 -35.17
CA ASN A 114 -16.65 7.78 -34.69
C ASN A 114 -16.50 8.90 -33.67
N GLY A 115 -17.53 9.13 -32.84
CA GLY A 115 -17.58 10.19 -31.83
C GLY A 115 -17.88 11.58 -32.38
N VAL A 116 -18.18 11.77 -33.66
CA VAL A 116 -18.54 13.07 -34.26
C VAL A 116 -20.01 13.06 -34.67
N CYS A 117 -20.73 14.13 -34.34
CA CYS A 117 -22.14 14.27 -34.72
C CYS A 117 -22.31 14.52 -36.22
N LYS A 118 -23.05 13.63 -36.88
CA LYS A 118 -23.33 13.70 -38.31
C LYS A 118 -24.82 13.65 -38.58
N VAL A 119 -25.27 14.41 -39.58
CA VAL A 119 -26.67 14.40 -40.00
C VAL A 119 -27.05 13.02 -40.54
N ARG A 120 -28.28 12.57 -40.32
CA ARG A 120 -28.78 11.23 -40.70
C ARG A 120 -28.58 10.85 -42.17
N THR A 121 -28.46 11.84 -43.06
CA THR A 121 -28.24 11.66 -44.50
C THR A 121 -26.77 11.59 -44.89
N ASP A 122 -25.84 11.77 -43.94
CA ASP A 122 -24.40 11.64 -44.19
C ASP A 122 -24.06 10.22 -44.62
N SER A 123 -23.20 10.09 -45.62
CA SER A 123 -22.78 8.80 -46.18
C SER A 123 -22.19 7.84 -45.14
N GLU A 124 -21.53 8.34 -44.10
CA GLU A 124 -20.97 7.50 -43.03
C GLU A 124 -22.04 6.99 -42.07
N VAL A 125 -23.13 7.76 -41.85
CA VAL A 125 -24.27 7.30 -41.06
C VAL A 125 -25.01 6.18 -41.80
N VAL A 126 -25.19 6.35 -43.12
CA VAL A 126 -25.79 5.33 -43.99
C VAL A 126 -24.92 4.07 -44.02
N ALA A 127 -23.59 4.22 -44.17
CA ALA A 127 -22.65 3.10 -44.15
C ALA A 127 -22.64 2.36 -42.80
N ALA A 128 -22.73 3.09 -41.69
CA ALA A 128 -22.85 2.52 -40.35
C ALA A 128 -24.19 1.79 -40.12
N LYS A 129 -25.18 1.96 -41.01
CA LYS A 129 -26.54 1.44 -40.87
C LYS A 129 -27.11 1.73 -39.47
N CYS A 130 -26.88 2.95 -38.99
CA CYS A 130 -27.35 3.40 -37.70
C CYS A 130 -28.88 3.30 -37.63
N LYS A 131 -29.40 2.71 -36.54
CA LYS A 131 -30.82 2.55 -36.27
C LYS A 131 -31.13 2.91 -34.82
N LYS A 132 -32.40 3.05 -34.49
CA LYS A 132 -32.90 3.06 -33.12
C LYS A 132 -32.67 1.71 -32.45
N GLN A 133 -32.78 1.68 -31.12
CA GLN A 133 -32.59 0.45 -30.33
C GLN A 133 -33.65 -0.62 -30.65
N ASP A 134 -34.85 -0.23 -31.07
CA ASP A 134 -35.92 -1.13 -31.54
C ASP A 134 -35.72 -1.62 -33.00
N GLY A 135 -34.68 -1.14 -33.69
CA GLY A 135 -34.36 -1.50 -35.07
C GLY A 135 -34.97 -0.59 -36.13
N ASP A 136 -35.74 0.43 -35.75
CA ASP A 136 -36.29 1.41 -36.69
C ASP A 136 -35.17 2.27 -37.33
N ALA A 137 -35.27 2.47 -38.64
CA ALA A 137 -34.30 3.24 -39.43
C ALA A 137 -34.62 4.75 -39.48
N ASP A 138 -35.77 5.20 -38.99
CA ASP A 138 -36.11 6.62 -38.96
C ASP A 138 -35.37 7.38 -37.85
N LEU A 139 -34.22 7.94 -38.20
CA LEU A 139 -33.40 8.72 -37.26
C LEU A 139 -33.86 10.19 -37.09
N SER A 140 -34.99 10.62 -37.66
CA SER A 140 -35.36 12.05 -37.75
C SER A 140 -35.51 12.75 -36.39
N ALA A 141 -35.93 12.03 -35.35
CA ALA A 141 -36.08 12.55 -33.99
C ALA A 141 -34.98 12.08 -33.02
N VAL A 142 -33.97 11.37 -33.53
CA VAL A 142 -32.98 10.65 -32.72
C VAL A 142 -31.70 11.47 -32.61
N LYS A 143 -30.99 11.33 -31.49
CA LYS A 143 -29.72 12.03 -31.17
C LYS A 143 -28.51 11.11 -30.98
N VAL A 144 -28.77 9.79 -31.04
CA VAL A 144 -27.83 8.69 -30.79
C VAL A 144 -28.12 7.53 -31.75
N CYS A 145 -27.14 6.67 -31.99
CA CYS A 145 -27.36 5.35 -32.58
C CYS A 145 -27.73 4.37 -31.48
N GLY A 146 -28.81 3.60 -31.67
CA GLY A 146 -29.19 2.48 -30.81
C GLY A 146 -28.70 1.13 -31.34
N GLN A 147 -28.35 1.03 -32.62
CA GLN A 147 -27.73 -0.14 -33.25
C GLN A 147 -26.81 0.27 -34.40
N CYS A 148 -25.81 -0.56 -34.68
CA CYS A 148 -24.85 -0.39 -35.79
C CYS A 148 -24.82 -1.65 -36.66
N GLY A 149 -24.61 -1.49 -37.97
CA GLY A 149 -24.47 -2.60 -38.91
C GLY A 149 -23.03 -3.09 -39.10
N ALA A 150 -22.85 -3.97 -40.08
CA ALA A 150 -21.55 -4.51 -40.48
C ALA A 150 -20.44 -3.45 -40.62
N GLY A 151 -19.26 -3.75 -40.08
CA GLY A 151 -18.09 -2.86 -40.14
C GLY A 151 -18.03 -1.80 -39.03
N TYR A 152 -19.04 -1.73 -38.16
CA TYR A 152 -19.11 -0.82 -37.03
C TYR A 152 -19.49 -1.57 -35.75
N PHE A 153 -19.18 -0.98 -34.59
CA PHE A 153 -19.69 -1.42 -33.29
C PHE A 153 -20.34 -0.28 -32.50
N LEU A 154 -21.25 -0.66 -31.61
CA LEU A 154 -21.95 0.28 -30.72
C LEU A 154 -21.12 0.58 -29.46
N HIS A 155 -20.98 1.87 -29.16
CA HIS A 155 -20.42 2.33 -27.89
C HIS A 155 -21.06 3.68 -27.49
N LYS A 156 -21.66 3.75 -26.30
CA LYS A 156 -22.27 4.95 -25.71
C LYS A 156 -23.12 5.77 -26.70
N GLY A 157 -24.01 5.08 -27.43
CA GLY A 157 -24.93 5.73 -28.35
C GLY A 157 -24.32 6.18 -29.68
N GLY A 158 -23.11 5.73 -30.03
CA GLY A 158 -22.46 6.02 -31.31
C GLY A 158 -21.99 4.76 -32.04
N CYS A 159 -21.88 4.85 -33.37
CA CYS A 159 -21.29 3.80 -34.20
C CYS A 159 -19.83 4.11 -34.54
N TYR A 160 -18.94 3.18 -34.20
CA TYR A 160 -17.50 3.31 -34.39
C TYR A 160 -17.01 2.29 -35.42
N LYS A 161 -16.33 2.78 -36.46
CA LYS A 161 -15.82 1.94 -37.55
C LYS A 161 -14.59 1.16 -37.09
N PHE A 162 -14.58 -0.16 -37.27
CA PHE A 162 -13.40 -0.97 -36.91
C PHE A 162 -12.12 -0.44 -37.59
N GLY A 163 -11.01 -0.43 -36.85
CA GLY A 163 -9.72 0.05 -37.32
C GLY A 163 -9.56 1.57 -37.47
N ASN A 164 -10.59 2.39 -37.21
CA ASN A 164 -10.45 3.84 -37.17
C ASN A 164 -9.66 4.30 -35.91
N GLU A 165 -9.00 5.46 -36.00
CA GLU A 165 -8.17 6.05 -34.94
C GLU A 165 -8.84 6.12 -33.56
N VAL A 166 -10.12 6.48 -33.50
CA VAL A 166 -10.87 6.55 -32.23
C VAL A 166 -11.36 5.16 -31.82
N ALA A 167 -11.79 4.36 -32.79
CA ALA A 167 -12.34 3.03 -32.54
C ALA A 167 -11.32 2.10 -31.88
N VAL A 168 -10.04 2.18 -32.28
CA VAL A 168 -8.96 1.37 -31.69
C VAL A 168 -8.68 1.68 -30.22
N LEU A 169 -9.13 2.84 -29.72
CA LEU A 169 -9.04 3.16 -28.30
C LEU A 169 -10.04 2.36 -27.45
N ILE A 170 -11.12 1.86 -28.05
CA ILE A 170 -12.20 1.12 -27.40
C ILE A 170 -12.14 -0.37 -27.74
N CYS A 171 -11.85 -0.69 -29.01
CA CYS A 171 -11.95 -2.03 -29.59
C CYS A 171 -10.69 -2.39 -30.37
N ASN A 172 -10.10 -3.55 -30.07
CA ASN A 172 -8.92 -4.08 -30.73
C ASN A 172 -9.24 -4.94 -31.97
N ASP A 173 -10.52 -5.12 -32.31
CA ASP A 173 -10.86 -5.82 -33.54
C ASP A 173 -10.53 -4.95 -34.77
N ALA A 174 -9.73 -5.52 -35.67
CA ALA A 174 -9.36 -4.85 -36.92
C ALA A 174 -10.52 -4.82 -37.94
N VAL A 175 -11.43 -5.80 -37.84
CA VAL A 175 -12.61 -5.97 -38.70
C VAL A 175 -13.77 -6.53 -37.88
N ALA A 176 -14.99 -6.43 -38.40
CA ALA A 176 -16.17 -7.00 -37.74
C ALA A 176 -16.05 -8.52 -37.56
N GLY A 177 -16.51 -9.02 -36.41
CA GLY A 177 -16.65 -10.45 -36.15
C GLY A 177 -17.97 -11.03 -36.67
N ASP A 178 -18.40 -12.15 -36.09
CA ASP A 178 -19.60 -12.89 -36.52
C ASP A 178 -20.92 -12.17 -36.21
N VAL A 179 -20.91 -11.24 -35.24
CA VAL A 179 -22.10 -10.47 -34.84
C VAL A 179 -21.91 -9.03 -35.26
N GLU A 180 -22.77 -8.55 -36.17
CA GLU A 180 -22.79 -7.15 -36.58
C GLU A 180 -23.01 -6.22 -35.38
N GLY A 181 -22.35 -5.06 -35.37
CA GLY A 181 -22.50 -4.08 -34.29
C GLY A 181 -21.73 -4.41 -33.02
N VAL A 182 -21.02 -5.54 -32.94
CA VAL A 182 -20.37 -6.00 -31.70
C VAL A 182 -18.84 -6.02 -31.82
N CYS A 183 -18.18 -5.38 -30.85
CA CYS A 183 -16.76 -5.59 -30.60
C CYS A 183 -16.54 -6.85 -29.76
N SER A 184 -15.77 -7.79 -30.30
CA SER A 184 -15.40 -9.05 -29.65
C SER A 184 -14.20 -8.92 -28.73
N LYS A 185 -13.24 -8.04 -29.05
CA LYS A 185 -12.00 -7.80 -28.28
C LYS A 185 -11.88 -6.34 -27.86
N CYS A 186 -12.38 -6.00 -26.67
CA CYS A 186 -12.22 -4.66 -26.10
C CYS A 186 -10.76 -4.32 -25.80
N ASN A 187 -10.41 -3.04 -25.88
CA ASN A 187 -9.07 -2.54 -25.60
C ASN A 187 -8.81 -2.48 -24.08
N THR A 188 -8.32 -3.60 -23.54
CA THR A 188 -8.01 -3.72 -22.10
C THR A 188 -6.86 -2.83 -21.65
N THR A 189 -5.90 -2.52 -22.52
CA THR A 189 -4.82 -1.57 -22.24
C THR A 189 -5.33 -0.13 -22.21
N GLY A 190 -6.36 0.18 -23.01
CA GLY A 190 -7.10 1.44 -23.00
C GLY A 190 -8.09 1.57 -21.83
N GLY A 191 -8.18 0.57 -20.96
CA GLY A 191 -9.08 0.61 -19.81
C GLY A 191 -10.52 0.22 -20.14
N PHE A 192 -10.73 -0.69 -21.09
CA PHE A 192 -12.04 -1.24 -21.42
C PHE A 192 -12.15 -2.72 -21.13
N PHE A 193 -13.31 -3.16 -20.63
CA PHE A 193 -13.64 -4.56 -20.49
C PHE A 193 -14.84 -4.92 -21.36
N LYS A 194 -14.94 -6.19 -21.75
CA LYS A 194 -16.05 -6.69 -22.55
C LYS A 194 -17.32 -6.78 -21.71
N ASN A 195 -18.41 -6.21 -22.21
CA ASN A 195 -19.74 -6.42 -21.65
C ASN A 195 -20.12 -7.91 -21.82
N PRO A 196 -20.39 -8.65 -20.73
CA PRO A 196 -20.78 -10.06 -20.82
C PRO A 196 -22.08 -10.32 -21.59
N GLU A 197 -22.91 -9.29 -21.78
CA GLU A 197 -24.14 -9.31 -22.57
C GLU A 197 -24.10 -8.32 -23.76
N ALA A 198 -22.92 -8.16 -24.36
CA ALA A 198 -22.75 -7.40 -25.60
C ALA A 198 -23.65 -7.94 -26.74
N ALA A 199 -24.34 -7.03 -27.42
CA ALA A 199 -25.22 -7.28 -28.55
C ALA A 199 -25.20 -6.08 -29.49
N ALA A 200 -25.83 -6.19 -30.68
CA ALA A 200 -25.91 -5.06 -31.61
C ALA A 200 -26.64 -3.82 -31.04
N THR A 201 -27.44 -4.02 -29.99
CA THR A 201 -28.24 -3.00 -29.29
C THR A 201 -27.65 -2.53 -27.96
N THR A 202 -26.49 -3.08 -27.56
CA THR A 202 -25.87 -2.80 -26.27
C THR A 202 -24.37 -2.57 -26.44
N ASP A 203 -23.80 -1.72 -25.59
CA ASP A 203 -22.38 -1.42 -25.66
C ASP A 203 -21.55 -2.70 -25.52
N SER A 204 -20.62 -2.88 -26.45
CA SER A 204 -19.73 -4.05 -26.42
C SER A 204 -18.63 -3.93 -25.38
N CYS A 205 -18.13 -2.72 -25.19
CA CYS A 205 -16.99 -2.41 -24.34
C CYS A 205 -17.39 -1.33 -23.35
N ILE A 206 -17.14 -1.59 -22.07
CA ILE A 206 -17.44 -0.70 -20.95
C ILE A 206 -16.11 -0.22 -20.38
N SER A 207 -16.02 1.09 -20.12
CA SER A 207 -14.82 1.65 -19.50
C SER A 207 -14.68 1.16 -18.06
N CYS A 208 -13.48 0.80 -17.66
CA CYS A 208 -13.14 0.38 -16.30
C CYS A 208 -13.48 1.47 -15.28
N GLY A 209 -13.45 2.74 -15.67
CA GLY A 209 -13.79 3.89 -14.84
C GLY A 209 -15.28 4.21 -14.76
N ASP A 210 -16.13 3.55 -15.56
CA ASP A 210 -17.54 3.88 -15.69
C ASP A 210 -18.39 3.28 -14.56
N ALA A 211 -18.53 4.03 -13.47
CA ALA A 211 -19.31 3.62 -12.31
C ALA A 211 -20.83 3.60 -12.54
N THR A 212 -21.32 4.17 -13.66
CA THR A 212 -22.74 4.09 -14.04
C THR A 212 -23.01 2.80 -14.79
N GLY A 213 -22.16 2.48 -15.77
CA GLY A 213 -22.22 1.26 -16.54
C GLY A 213 -23.37 1.22 -17.56
N VAL A 214 -23.70 -0.01 -17.97
CA VAL A 214 -24.65 -0.30 -19.05
C VAL A 214 -25.69 -1.28 -18.54
N GLN A 215 -26.97 -0.96 -18.76
CA GLN A 215 -28.08 -1.83 -18.39
C GLN A 215 -28.49 -2.73 -19.56
N VAL A 216 -28.59 -4.03 -19.29
CA VAL A 216 -29.00 -5.06 -20.26
C VAL A 216 -29.90 -6.07 -19.54
N ASN A 217 -31.12 -6.27 -20.04
CA ASN A 217 -32.08 -7.26 -19.52
C ASN A 217 -32.34 -7.18 -17.99
N GLY A 218 -32.29 -5.98 -17.41
CA GLY A 218 -32.45 -5.76 -15.96
C GLY A 218 -31.17 -5.93 -15.14
N ASN A 219 -30.06 -6.31 -15.77
CA ASN A 219 -28.72 -6.35 -15.18
C ASN A 219 -27.96 -5.06 -15.49
N THR A 220 -27.06 -4.63 -14.61
CA THR A 220 -26.18 -3.48 -14.83
C THR A 220 -24.72 -3.94 -14.79
N TYR A 221 -23.99 -3.74 -15.88
CA TYR A 221 -22.55 -4.01 -15.93
C TYR A 221 -21.78 -2.71 -15.84
N LYS A 222 -20.93 -2.56 -14.82
CA LYS A 222 -20.26 -1.28 -14.53
C LYS A 222 -18.80 -1.46 -14.13
N GLY A 223 -18.03 -0.38 -14.27
CA GLY A 223 -16.67 -0.25 -13.79
C GLY A 223 -16.58 0.25 -12.34
N VAL A 224 -15.37 0.58 -11.92
CA VAL A 224 -15.04 1.16 -10.62
C VAL A 224 -14.58 2.59 -10.84
N LEU A 225 -15.15 3.54 -10.10
CA LEU A 225 -14.78 4.95 -10.23
C LEU A 225 -13.26 5.14 -10.06
N ASN A 226 -12.66 5.94 -10.95
CA ASN A 226 -11.21 6.19 -11.02
C ASN A 226 -10.35 4.95 -11.33
N CYS A 227 -10.93 3.88 -11.84
CA CYS A 227 -10.18 2.71 -12.28
C CYS A 227 -9.65 2.90 -13.71
N ALA A 228 -8.36 2.63 -13.90
CA ALA A 228 -7.69 2.74 -15.19
C ALA A 228 -7.69 1.41 -15.95
N THR A 229 -7.47 0.28 -15.25
CA THR A 229 -7.56 -1.06 -15.83
C THR A 229 -8.31 -2.00 -14.90
N CYS A 230 -9.05 -2.95 -15.45
CA CYS A 230 -9.92 -3.84 -14.70
C CYS A 230 -10.10 -5.18 -15.41
N THR A 231 -10.60 -6.15 -14.66
CA THR A 231 -11.05 -7.44 -15.16
C THR A 231 -12.58 -7.43 -15.29
N ALA A 232 -13.09 -7.94 -16.41
CA ALA A 232 -14.52 -8.02 -16.66
C ALA A 232 -15.23 -8.85 -15.56
N PRO A 233 -16.45 -8.46 -15.14
CA PRO A 233 -17.24 -9.30 -14.27
C PRO A 233 -17.77 -10.52 -15.03
N GLU A 234 -18.14 -11.55 -14.28
CA GLU A 234 -18.89 -12.68 -14.85
C GLU A 234 -20.29 -12.26 -15.29
N ARG A 235 -20.83 -12.98 -16.29
CA ARG A 235 -22.21 -12.81 -16.73
C ARG A 235 -23.17 -13.03 -15.54
N ALA A 236 -24.20 -12.19 -15.45
CA ALA A 236 -25.21 -12.32 -14.41
C ALA A 236 -25.94 -13.67 -14.51
N GLY A 237 -26.05 -14.35 -13.37
CA GLY A 237 -26.96 -15.48 -13.18
C GLY A 237 -28.33 -15.00 -12.68
N SER A 238 -29.23 -15.94 -12.40
CA SER A 238 -30.55 -15.62 -11.84
C SER A 238 -30.42 -14.88 -10.51
N GLY A 239 -30.87 -13.62 -10.46
CA GLY A 239 -31.00 -12.83 -9.22
C GLY A 239 -29.96 -11.72 -8.99
N ALA A 240 -28.94 -11.56 -9.84
CA ALA A 240 -27.97 -10.46 -9.72
C ALA A 240 -28.31 -9.29 -10.63
N THR A 241 -28.65 -8.12 -10.08
CA THR A 241 -29.04 -6.92 -10.85
C THR A 241 -27.86 -5.99 -11.16
N GLU A 242 -26.72 -6.14 -10.49
CA GLU A 242 -25.50 -5.36 -10.75
C GLU A 242 -24.25 -6.24 -10.73
N LYS A 243 -23.35 -5.98 -11.67
CA LYS A 243 -22.08 -6.66 -11.87
C LYS A 243 -20.98 -5.62 -12.09
N THR A 244 -20.09 -5.52 -11.12
CA THR A 244 -18.98 -4.56 -11.14
C THR A 244 -17.70 -5.25 -11.56
N ALA A 245 -16.96 -4.66 -12.50
CA ALA A 245 -15.62 -5.10 -12.85
C ALA A 245 -14.67 -5.01 -11.65
N THR A 246 -13.68 -5.89 -11.58
CA THR A 246 -12.64 -5.82 -10.53
C THR A 246 -11.50 -4.92 -11.01
N CYS A 247 -11.25 -3.82 -10.31
CA CYS A 247 -10.16 -2.93 -10.67
C CYS A 247 -8.80 -3.58 -10.40
N THR A 248 -7.87 -3.46 -11.35
CA THR A 248 -6.50 -3.99 -11.27
C THR A 248 -5.45 -2.89 -11.22
N LYS A 249 -5.79 -1.68 -11.67
CA LYS A 249 -4.96 -0.48 -11.53
C LYS A 249 -5.84 0.75 -11.49
N CYS A 250 -5.62 1.59 -10.50
CA CYS A 250 -6.29 2.88 -10.41
C CYS A 250 -5.62 3.94 -11.30
N GLY A 251 -6.38 4.98 -11.63
CA GLY A 251 -5.85 6.19 -12.25
C GLY A 251 -4.80 6.88 -11.39
N SER A 252 -4.12 7.88 -11.98
CA SER A 252 -2.95 8.53 -11.39
C SER A 252 -3.16 8.95 -9.93
N ASN A 253 -2.17 8.62 -9.10
CA ASN A 253 -2.09 8.94 -7.66
C ASN A 253 -3.11 8.26 -6.74
N LYS A 254 -4.08 7.50 -7.26
CA LYS A 254 -5.06 6.76 -6.45
C LYS A 254 -4.50 5.41 -6.00
N TYR A 255 -5.02 4.90 -4.89
CA TYR A 255 -4.58 3.65 -4.26
C TYR A 255 -5.64 2.56 -4.44
N LEU A 256 -5.26 1.46 -5.07
CA LEU A 256 -6.13 0.31 -5.27
C LEU A 256 -6.37 -0.43 -3.94
N LYS A 257 -7.63 -0.68 -3.59
CA LYS A 257 -7.97 -1.59 -2.48
C LYS A 257 -7.51 -3.02 -2.78
N LEU A 258 -7.21 -3.79 -1.74
CA LEU A 258 -6.70 -5.17 -1.88
C LEU A 258 -7.69 -6.09 -2.63
N ASP A 259 -8.99 -5.85 -2.46
CA ASP A 259 -10.07 -6.60 -3.12
C ASP A 259 -10.42 -6.10 -4.55
N GLY A 260 -9.75 -5.05 -5.02
CA GLY A 260 -10.00 -4.44 -6.33
C GLY A 260 -11.34 -3.71 -6.47
N THR A 261 -12.08 -3.48 -5.37
CA THR A 261 -13.44 -2.92 -5.43
C THR A 261 -13.48 -1.40 -5.53
N ALA A 262 -12.39 -0.71 -5.18
CA ALA A 262 -12.34 0.74 -5.17
C ALA A 262 -10.93 1.30 -5.38
N CYS A 263 -10.90 2.56 -5.84
CA CYS A 263 -9.71 3.39 -5.93
C CYS A 263 -9.80 4.53 -4.90
N LEU A 264 -8.89 4.51 -3.94
CA LEU A 264 -8.82 5.43 -2.82
C LEU A 264 -8.02 6.69 -3.18
N ASP A 265 -8.35 7.81 -2.56
CA ASP A 265 -7.71 9.09 -2.87
C ASP A 265 -6.24 9.18 -2.43
N ASN A 266 -5.85 8.44 -1.40
CA ASN A 266 -4.50 8.45 -0.84
C ASN A 266 -4.24 7.20 0.02
N ALA A 267 -3.00 7.05 0.48
CA ALA A 267 -2.54 5.91 1.28
C ALA A 267 -3.30 5.72 2.60
N ASN A 268 -3.84 6.79 3.20
CA ASN A 268 -4.58 6.72 4.45
C ASN A 268 -6.00 6.16 4.26
N GLY A 269 -6.45 5.98 3.01
CA GLY A 269 -7.69 5.30 2.71
C GLY A 269 -7.62 3.77 2.87
N CYS A 270 -6.42 3.20 2.99
CA CYS A 270 -6.24 1.79 3.31
C CYS A 270 -6.71 1.50 4.74
N THR A 271 -7.04 0.24 5.03
CA THR A 271 -7.57 -0.13 6.35
C THR A 271 -6.52 0.13 7.43
N ALA A 272 -6.80 1.06 8.33
CA ALA A 272 -5.82 1.53 9.31
C ALA A 272 -5.27 0.37 10.18
N ASN A 273 -3.97 0.39 10.42
CA ASN A 273 -3.19 -0.60 11.19
C ASN A 273 -3.07 -1.99 10.58
N THR A 274 -4.01 -2.46 9.76
CA THR A 274 -3.96 -3.80 9.12
C THR A 274 -3.43 -3.76 7.70
N GLU A 275 -3.45 -2.57 7.09
CA GLU A 275 -2.97 -2.31 5.75
C GLU A 275 -2.19 -1.00 5.71
N PHE A 276 -1.39 -0.83 4.66
CA PHE A 276 -0.71 0.41 4.36
C PHE A 276 -0.70 0.68 2.85
N GLY A 277 -0.71 1.96 2.48
CA GLY A 277 -0.58 2.35 1.08
C GLY A 277 0.88 2.29 0.62
N LYS A 278 1.15 1.47 -0.40
CA LYS A 278 2.43 1.42 -1.10
C LYS A 278 2.31 2.09 -2.46
N ALA A 279 3.10 3.14 -2.67
CA ALA A 279 3.22 3.78 -3.96
C ALA A 279 4.08 2.94 -4.93
N ASP A 280 3.67 2.86 -6.19
CA ASP A 280 4.40 2.17 -7.24
C ASP A 280 4.18 2.85 -8.59
N SER A 281 5.25 3.35 -9.21
CA SER A 281 5.17 4.08 -10.48
C SER A 281 4.84 3.18 -11.67
N SER A 282 5.12 1.88 -11.58
CA SER A 282 4.93 0.93 -12.68
C SER A 282 3.59 0.20 -12.52
N ALA A 283 3.40 -0.44 -11.36
CA ALA A 283 2.20 -1.22 -11.06
C ALA A 283 0.99 -0.38 -10.64
N GLY A 284 1.22 0.88 -10.22
CA GLY A 284 0.19 1.72 -9.61
C GLY A 284 0.16 1.57 -8.09
N ASN A 285 -0.31 2.61 -7.39
CA ASN A 285 -0.35 2.60 -5.94
C ASN A 285 -1.43 1.61 -5.45
N LYS A 286 -1.16 0.90 -4.36
CA LYS A 286 -2.09 -0.09 -3.79
C LYS A 286 -1.99 -0.18 -2.28
N CYS A 287 -3.08 -0.62 -1.66
CA CYS A 287 -3.07 -1.08 -0.28
C CYS A 287 -2.41 -2.46 -0.21
N ILE A 288 -1.58 -2.65 0.80
CA ILE A 288 -0.87 -3.89 1.10
C ILE A 288 -1.23 -4.30 2.52
N SER A 289 -1.49 -5.59 2.72
CA SER A 289 -1.69 -6.14 4.07
C SER A 289 -0.39 -6.10 4.87
N CYS A 290 -0.47 -5.80 6.16
CA CYS A 290 0.67 -5.89 7.07
C CYS A 290 1.31 -7.28 7.08
N GLY A 291 0.52 -8.33 6.83
CA GLY A 291 0.98 -9.72 6.80
C GLY A 291 1.55 -10.18 5.45
N ASP A 292 1.62 -9.31 4.44
CA ASP A 292 2.15 -9.63 3.11
C ASP A 292 3.60 -10.12 3.20
N GLU A 293 3.93 -11.21 2.51
CA GLU A 293 5.24 -11.86 2.62
C GLU A 293 6.38 -11.08 1.94
N VAL A 294 6.05 -10.17 1.03
CA VAL A 294 7.03 -9.47 0.19
C VAL A 294 7.22 -8.02 0.65
N ALA A 295 6.12 -7.30 0.82
CA ALA A 295 6.12 -5.89 1.17
C ALA A 295 5.75 -5.63 2.64
N GLY A 296 5.11 -6.61 3.30
CA GLY A 296 4.76 -6.56 4.72
C GLY A 296 5.75 -7.33 5.60
N VAL A 297 5.23 -7.87 6.69
CA VAL A 297 5.96 -8.77 7.60
C VAL A 297 5.12 -10.04 7.75
N ALA A 298 5.64 -11.18 7.29
CA ALA A 298 4.92 -12.45 7.32
C ALA A 298 4.38 -12.78 8.74
N GLY A 299 3.09 -13.10 8.84
CA GLY A 299 2.41 -13.39 10.11
C GLY A 299 2.07 -12.16 10.96
N CYS A 300 2.25 -10.95 10.42
CA CYS A 300 1.89 -9.72 11.09
C CYS A 300 0.40 -9.38 10.91
N ASN A 301 -0.27 -9.03 12.02
CA ASN A 301 -1.68 -8.60 12.01
C ASN A 301 -1.81 -7.08 11.93
N THR A 302 -1.01 -6.36 12.72
CA THR A 302 -0.96 -4.90 12.65
C THR A 302 0.45 -4.39 12.47
N CYS A 303 0.60 -3.33 11.69
CA CYS A 303 1.89 -2.72 11.40
C CYS A 303 1.78 -1.20 11.29
N THR A 304 2.93 -0.55 11.39
CA THR A 304 3.14 0.82 10.90
C THR A 304 3.94 0.76 9.61
N TYR A 305 3.79 1.76 8.75
CA TYR A 305 4.56 1.85 7.52
C TYR A 305 5.23 3.22 7.44
N ASP A 306 6.54 3.20 7.26
CA ASP A 306 7.33 4.40 7.04
C ASP A 306 7.58 4.56 5.54
N SER A 307 6.96 5.55 4.93
CA SER A 307 7.09 5.85 3.51
C SER A 307 8.49 6.35 3.12
N SER A 308 9.26 6.88 4.06
CA SER A 308 10.61 7.38 3.81
C SER A 308 11.62 6.24 3.65
N THR A 309 11.53 5.23 4.52
CA THR A 309 12.35 4.02 4.48
C THR A 309 11.72 2.88 3.68
N LYS A 310 10.46 3.05 3.25
CA LYS A 310 9.64 2.04 2.55
C LYS A 310 9.55 0.72 3.32
N LYS A 311 9.49 0.80 4.65
CA LYS A 311 9.55 -0.35 5.54
C LYS A 311 8.28 -0.46 6.37
N ALA A 312 7.65 -1.63 6.32
CA ALA A 312 6.61 -2.01 7.26
C ALA A 312 7.26 -2.50 8.58
N THR A 313 6.75 -2.04 9.71
CA THR A 313 7.17 -2.46 11.05
C THR A 313 5.99 -3.11 11.74
N CYS A 314 6.10 -4.40 12.04
CA CYS A 314 5.05 -5.12 12.73
C CYS A 314 4.90 -4.64 14.18
N THR A 315 3.66 -4.38 14.60
CA THR A 315 3.32 -3.96 15.97
C THR A 315 2.57 -5.04 16.74
N LYS A 316 1.90 -5.97 16.04
CA LYS A 316 1.23 -7.14 16.61
C LYS A 316 1.19 -8.28 15.60
N CYS A 317 1.63 -9.46 16.02
CA CYS A 317 1.50 -10.70 15.23
C CYS A 317 0.08 -11.28 15.39
N THR A 318 -0.35 -12.08 14.42
CA THR A 318 -1.67 -12.73 14.47
C THR A 318 -1.78 -13.73 15.62
N ASP A 319 -0.91 -14.75 15.60
CA ASP A 319 -0.88 -15.86 16.55
C ASP A 319 0.52 -16.14 17.13
N LYS A 320 1.55 -15.62 16.46
CA LYS A 320 2.99 -15.70 16.76
C LYS A 320 3.48 -14.65 17.79
N TYR A 321 4.76 -14.73 18.16
CA TYR A 321 5.42 -13.78 19.06
C TYR A 321 6.13 -12.70 18.26
N LEU A 322 5.92 -11.43 18.65
CA LEU A 322 6.64 -10.30 18.08
C LEU A 322 8.08 -10.27 18.63
N LYS A 323 9.07 -10.41 17.76
CA LYS A 323 10.50 -10.32 18.08
C LYS A 323 11.11 -9.10 17.43
N THR A 324 11.85 -8.32 18.21
CA THR A 324 12.58 -7.14 17.72
C THR A 324 14.08 -7.35 17.90
N VAL A 325 14.83 -7.26 16.79
CA VAL A 325 16.29 -7.33 16.75
C VAL A 325 16.78 -6.11 15.97
N ASP A 326 17.61 -5.27 16.58
CA ASP A 326 18.17 -4.05 15.97
C ASP A 326 17.10 -3.14 15.31
N GLY A 327 15.97 -2.98 16.00
CA GLY A 327 14.83 -2.18 15.52
C GLY A 327 14.00 -2.84 14.41
N THR A 328 14.35 -4.04 13.95
CA THR A 328 13.57 -4.81 12.98
C THR A 328 12.64 -5.78 13.67
N THR A 329 11.36 -5.75 13.29
CA THR A 329 10.30 -6.58 13.87
C THR A 329 9.99 -7.78 12.99
N THR A 330 9.79 -8.93 13.61
CA THR A 330 9.43 -10.20 12.96
C THR A 330 8.41 -10.95 13.82
N CYS A 331 7.66 -11.85 13.19
CA CYS A 331 6.72 -12.73 13.88
C CYS A 331 7.26 -14.16 13.88
N VAL A 332 7.62 -14.66 15.05
CA VAL A 332 8.30 -15.95 15.22
C VAL A 332 7.50 -16.90 16.12
N THR A 333 7.80 -18.19 16.09
CA THR A 333 7.11 -19.15 16.96
C THR A 333 7.57 -19.00 18.40
N LYS A 334 6.86 -19.63 19.35
CA LYS A 334 7.23 -19.60 20.78
C LYS A 334 8.66 -20.09 21.03
N GLY A 335 9.06 -21.16 20.33
CA GLY A 335 10.38 -21.77 20.48
C GLY A 335 11.53 -20.92 19.94
N ASP A 336 11.23 -19.95 19.06
CA ASP A 336 12.21 -19.05 18.46
C ASP A 336 12.54 -17.84 19.36
N CYS A 337 11.79 -17.67 20.46
CA CYS A 337 12.16 -16.82 21.58
C CYS A 337 13.16 -17.57 22.47
N ASN A 338 14.39 -17.75 21.99
CA ASN A 338 15.46 -18.46 22.67
C ASN A 338 16.77 -17.64 22.72
N GLY A 339 17.78 -18.17 23.42
CA GLY A 339 19.06 -17.52 23.65
C GLY A 339 18.90 -16.30 24.55
N GLY A 340 19.14 -15.11 24.01
CA GLY A 340 18.94 -13.83 24.72
C GLY A 340 17.49 -13.36 24.80
N TYR A 341 16.53 -14.19 24.40
CA TYR A 341 15.10 -13.88 24.45
C TYR A 341 14.28 -15.01 25.07
N PHE A 342 13.12 -14.67 25.63
CA PHE A 342 12.12 -15.63 26.11
C PHE A 342 10.70 -15.20 25.70
N PRO A 343 9.75 -16.13 25.53
CA PRO A 343 8.38 -15.79 25.16
C PRO A 343 7.58 -15.25 26.35
N ASN A 344 6.82 -14.18 26.13
CA ASN A 344 5.86 -13.64 27.09
C ASN A 344 4.53 -13.32 26.39
N ASP A 345 3.42 -13.77 26.97
CA ASP A 345 2.07 -13.69 26.36
C ASP A 345 1.31 -12.40 26.66
N SER A 346 1.80 -11.60 27.62
CA SER A 346 0.99 -10.57 28.28
C SER A 346 1.61 -9.18 28.28
N VAL A 347 2.74 -8.97 27.59
CA VAL A 347 3.37 -7.64 27.52
C VAL A 347 2.52 -6.74 26.63
N ASP A 348 2.03 -5.62 27.17
CA ASP A 348 1.13 -4.69 26.46
C ASP A 348 -0.07 -5.38 25.78
N SER A 349 -0.61 -6.45 26.39
CA SER A 349 -1.68 -7.27 25.80
C SER A 349 -1.33 -7.94 24.46
N LYS A 350 -0.05 -8.29 24.23
CA LYS A 350 0.43 -9.02 23.05
C LYS A 350 1.50 -10.07 23.40
N LYS A 351 1.63 -11.07 22.53
CA LYS A 351 2.70 -12.07 22.57
C LYS A 351 4.00 -11.49 22.02
N GLN A 352 5.07 -11.51 22.82
CA GLN A 352 6.38 -10.95 22.45
C GLN A 352 7.55 -11.83 22.88
N CYS A 353 8.62 -11.84 22.09
CA CYS A 353 9.91 -12.30 22.56
C CYS A 353 10.58 -11.14 23.31
N ILE A 354 10.81 -11.33 24.61
CA ILE A 354 11.37 -10.33 25.52
C ILE A 354 12.84 -10.64 25.75
N LEU A 355 13.70 -9.63 25.80
CA LEU A 355 15.11 -9.82 26.13
C LEU A 355 15.28 -10.34 27.56
N CYS A 356 16.19 -11.30 27.75
CA CYS A 356 16.50 -11.86 29.06
C CYS A 356 16.93 -10.80 30.07
N ASN A 357 17.59 -9.71 29.65
CA ASN A 357 18.03 -8.63 30.54
C ASN A 357 16.97 -7.56 30.87
N LYS A 358 15.74 -7.68 30.34
CA LYS A 358 14.73 -6.62 30.46
C LYS A 358 13.81 -6.82 31.67
N ALA A 359 14.26 -6.35 32.83
CA ALA A 359 13.56 -6.47 34.12
C ALA A 359 12.10 -5.97 34.08
N ALA A 360 11.83 -4.85 33.39
CA ALA A 360 10.49 -4.26 33.30
C ALA A 360 9.42 -5.18 32.67
N THR A 361 9.83 -6.21 31.93
CA THR A 361 8.94 -7.14 31.22
C THR A 361 9.18 -8.60 31.61
N GLY A 362 9.71 -8.83 32.81
CA GLY A 362 9.91 -10.17 33.39
C GLY A 362 11.28 -10.79 33.13
N GLY A 363 12.24 -10.03 32.58
CA GLY A 363 13.64 -10.43 32.49
C GLY A 363 14.40 -10.29 33.81
N ILE A 364 15.68 -10.68 33.81
CA ILE A 364 16.60 -10.58 34.94
C ILE A 364 17.71 -9.59 34.58
N ASP A 365 17.90 -8.53 35.36
CA ASP A 365 18.93 -7.52 35.09
C ASP A 365 20.33 -8.15 34.92
N GLY A 366 21.03 -7.74 33.85
CA GLY A 366 22.35 -8.28 33.51
C GLY A 366 22.37 -9.70 32.93
N CYS A 367 21.22 -10.33 32.68
CA CYS A 367 21.14 -11.67 32.11
C CYS A 367 21.21 -11.66 30.57
N THR A 368 22.21 -12.33 29.99
CA THR A 368 22.41 -12.40 28.53
C THR A 368 21.76 -13.61 27.88
N GLU A 369 21.58 -14.71 28.62
CA GLU A 369 20.87 -15.89 28.15
C GLU A 369 19.99 -16.47 29.26
N CYS A 370 18.80 -16.96 28.89
CA CYS A 370 17.84 -17.47 29.85
C CYS A 370 17.05 -18.67 29.35
N ALA A 371 16.54 -19.46 30.30
CA ALA A 371 15.68 -20.61 30.07
C ALA A 371 14.34 -20.43 30.77
N LEU A 372 13.26 -20.93 30.15
CA LEU A 372 11.92 -20.91 30.75
C LEU A 372 11.87 -21.81 31.99
N LEU A 373 11.16 -21.35 33.02
CA LEU A 373 10.83 -22.17 34.18
C LEU A 373 9.76 -23.21 33.81
N SER A 374 9.94 -24.46 34.25
CA SER A 374 8.94 -25.52 34.08
C SER A 374 7.62 -25.22 34.80
N SER A 375 7.69 -24.46 35.90
CA SER A 375 6.55 -24.02 36.71
C SER A 375 6.71 -22.53 37.07
N PRO A 376 6.39 -21.61 36.14
CA PRO A 376 6.58 -20.19 36.37
C PRO A 376 5.63 -19.68 37.46
N SER A 377 6.15 -18.86 38.37
CA SER A 377 5.29 -18.05 39.23
C SER A 377 4.86 -16.80 38.47
N ARG A 378 3.80 -16.11 38.91
CA ARG A 378 3.33 -14.87 38.24
C ARG A 378 4.40 -13.77 38.15
N ALA A 379 5.44 -13.82 38.98
CA ALA A 379 6.51 -12.81 39.05
C ALA A 379 7.80 -13.18 38.31
N VAL A 380 8.09 -14.48 38.12
CA VAL A 380 9.35 -14.96 37.52
C VAL A 380 9.04 -16.02 36.47
N LEU A 381 9.42 -15.75 35.22
CA LEU A 381 9.15 -16.60 34.05
C LEU A 381 10.37 -17.40 33.59
N ILE A 382 11.56 -16.99 34.00
CA ILE A 382 12.84 -17.48 33.47
C ILE A 382 13.88 -17.72 34.58
N THR A 383 14.89 -18.50 34.23
CA THR A 383 16.17 -18.61 34.94
C THR A 383 17.29 -18.12 34.03
N CYS A 384 18.30 -17.47 34.61
CA CYS A 384 19.46 -16.97 33.91
C CYS A 384 20.55 -18.04 33.82
N SER A 385 20.98 -18.36 32.60
CA SER A 385 22.08 -19.29 32.34
C SER A 385 23.41 -18.58 32.10
N ALA A 386 23.38 -17.35 31.59
CA ALA A 386 24.57 -16.54 31.36
C ALA A 386 24.30 -15.07 31.71
N CYS A 387 25.29 -14.43 32.34
CA CYS A 387 25.25 -13.02 32.70
C CYS A 387 26.26 -12.22 31.87
N VAL A 388 26.08 -10.90 31.85
CA VAL A 388 27.09 -9.96 31.34
C VAL A 388 28.45 -10.16 32.04
N SER A 389 29.51 -9.72 31.37
CA SER A 389 30.88 -9.83 31.91
C SER A 389 31.00 -9.27 33.34
N GLY A 390 31.78 -9.97 34.18
CA GLY A 390 31.97 -9.66 35.61
C GLY A 390 30.83 -10.10 36.53
N LYS A 391 29.76 -10.71 36.00
CA LYS A 391 28.66 -11.27 36.77
C LYS A 391 28.49 -12.77 36.53
N LYS A 392 27.91 -13.47 37.51
CA LYS A 392 27.54 -14.88 37.45
C LYS A 392 26.11 -15.07 37.98
N PRO A 393 25.35 -16.06 37.49
CA PRO A 393 24.04 -16.37 38.05
C PRO A 393 24.15 -16.80 39.51
N ASN A 394 23.12 -16.55 40.33
CA ASN A 394 22.98 -17.22 41.61
C ASN A 394 22.57 -18.69 41.44
N THR A 395 22.59 -19.46 42.54
CA THR A 395 22.24 -20.90 42.52
C THR A 395 20.91 -21.17 41.82
N ASP A 396 19.93 -20.32 42.10
CA ASP A 396 18.55 -20.42 41.61
C ASP A 396 18.36 -19.84 40.19
N GLY A 397 19.38 -19.15 39.66
CA GLY A 397 19.32 -18.47 38.37
C GLY A 397 18.38 -17.25 38.33
N SER A 398 17.89 -16.76 39.46
CA SER A 398 16.98 -15.61 39.53
C SER A 398 17.67 -14.25 39.42
N GLN A 399 18.99 -14.18 39.64
CA GLN A 399 19.76 -12.94 39.65
C GLN A 399 21.17 -13.12 39.07
N CYS A 400 21.71 -12.04 38.49
CA CYS A 400 23.12 -11.94 38.10
C CYS A 400 23.90 -11.13 39.14
N ILE A 401 24.83 -11.79 39.84
CA ILE A 401 25.59 -11.25 40.95
C ILE A 401 27.03 -10.99 40.51
N ALA A 402 27.62 -9.88 40.96
CA ALA A 402 29.02 -9.57 40.70
C ALA A 402 29.90 -10.67 41.28
N CYS A 403 30.74 -11.28 40.45
CA CYS A 403 31.56 -12.41 40.88
C CYS A 403 32.81 -12.54 40.04
N ASP A 404 33.94 -12.28 40.70
CA ASP A 404 35.28 -12.30 40.13
C ASP A 404 36.13 -13.37 40.86
N ILE A 405 35.64 -14.60 40.82
CA ILE A 405 36.31 -15.77 41.40
C ILE A 405 36.65 -16.72 40.25
N ASP A 406 37.93 -17.02 40.08
CA ASP A 406 38.40 -17.95 39.05
C ASP A 406 37.76 -19.34 39.25
N GLY A 407 37.35 -19.98 38.16
CA GLY A 407 36.68 -21.28 38.21
C GLY A 407 35.27 -21.29 38.82
N CYS A 408 34.70 -20.14 39.21
CA CYS A 408 33.36 -20.10 39.78
C CYS A 408 32.27 -19.98 38.70
N ALA A 409 31.26 -20.86 38.79
CA ALA A 409 30.11 -20.90 37.87
C ALA A 409 28.90 -20.12 38.40
N LYS A 410 28.66 -20.13 39.71
CA LYS A 410 27.53 -19.44 40.35
C LYS A 410 27.90 -18.77 41.66
N CYS A 411 27.30 -17.62 41.95
CA CYS A 411 27.57 -16.83 43.16
C CYS A 411 26.27 -16.32 43.78
N ASN A 412 26.08 -16.54 45.09
CA ASN A 412 24.87 -16.12 45.81
C ASN A 412 25.02 -14.75 46.48
N GLU A 413 26.25 -14.34 46.73
CA GLU A 413 26.60 -13.01 47.23
C GLU A 413 27.82 -12.50 46.47
N ALA A 414 28.05 -11.19 46.54
CA ALA A 414 29.22 -10.59 45.90
C ALA A 414 30.50 -11.27 46.41
N SER A 415 31.29 -11.78 45.48
CA SER A 415 32.56 -12.48 45.80
C SER A 415 32.40 -13.69 46.73
N LYS A 416 31.25 -14.38 46.71
CA LYS A 416 31.10 -15.70 47.33
C LYS A 416 30.60 -16.73 46.33
N CYS A 417 31.46 -17.69 46.00
CA CYS A 417 31.11 -18.77 45.09
C CYS A 417 30.18 -19.77 45.76
N SER A 418 29.07 -20.11 45.12
CA SER A 418 28.14 -21.15 45.57
C SER A 418 28.26 -22.45 44.76
N GLN A 419 28.81 -22.38 43.55
CA GLN A 419 29.04 -23.54 42.71
C GLN A 419 30.24 -23.29 41.79
N CYS A 420 31.24 -24.16 41.87
CA CYS A 420 32.39 -24.15 40.95
C CYS A 420 32.03 -24.78 39.61
N GLY A 421 32.73 -24.33 38.55
CA GLY A 421 32.69 -24.96 37.24
C GLY A 421 33.50 -26.25 37.20
N ASP A 422 33.51 -26.88 36.02
CA ASP A 422 34.22 -28.14 35.81
C ASP A 422 35.72 -28.01 36.08
N GLY A 423 36.31 -28.99 36.79
CA GLY A 423 37.73 -28.99 37.16
C GLY A 423 38.10 -28.19 38.41
N TYR A 424 37.09 -27.69 39.14
CA TYR A 424 37.27 -26.97 40.39
C TYR A 424 36.41 -27.57 41.50
N GLN A 425 36.90 -27.51 42.74
CA GLN A 425 36.16 -27.91 43.93
C GLN A 425 35.91 -26.69 44.81
N LEU A 426 34.70 -26.65 45.40
CA LEU A 426 34.31 -25.57 46.29
C LEU A 426 34.97 -25.75 47.66
N GLU A 427 35.80 -24.78 48.04
CA GLU A 427 36.37 -24.67 49.38
C GLU A 427 35.90 -23.36 50.03
N SER A 428 34.98 -23.51 50.99
CA SER A 428 34.23 -22.40 51.59
C SER A 428 33.49 -21.59 50.52
N ASP A 429 33.97 -20.40 50.17
CA ASP A 429 33.38 -19.48 49.21
C ASP A 429 34.25 -19.31 47.95
N THR A 430 35.29 -20.13 47.78
CA THR A 430 36.26 -20.04 46.66
C THR A 430 36.39 -21.37 45.92
N CYS A 431 36.84 -21.30 44.66
CA CYS A 431 37.06 -22.47 43.83
C CYS A 431 38.55 -22.76 43.73
N VAL A 432 38.92 -24.00 44.06
CA VAL A 432 40.31 -24.48 43.95
C VAL A 432 40.38 -25.51 42.84
N SER A 433 41.36 -25.37 41.95
CA SER A 433 41.55 -26.31 40.84
C SER A 433 41.89 -27.70 41.38
N THR A 434 41.20 -28.73 40.89
CA THR A 434 41.42 -30.12 41.34
C THR A 434 42.63 -30.80 40.69
N GLY A 435 43.47 -30.04 39.97
CA GLY A 435 44.64 -30.57 39.27
C GLY A 435 44.27 -31.48 38.08
N PRO A 436 45.25 -31.97 37.31
CA PRO A 436 44.98 -32.86 36.19
C PRO A 436 44.36 -34.17 36.70
N ASN A 437 43.16 -34.49 36.21
CA ASN A 437 42.50 -35.77 36.39
C ASN A 437 43.44 -36.91 35.93
N LEU A 438 44.09 -37.60 36.87
CA LEU A 438 44.86 -38.83 36.63
C LEU A 438 43.97 -40.07 36.40
N SER A 439 42.70 -39.88 36.02
CA SER A 439 41.78 -40.98 35.70
C SER A 439 41.93 -41.44 34.24
N THR A 440 43.12 -41.95 33.93
CA THR A 440 43.38 -43.06 33.00
C THR A 440 44.71 -43.65 33.44
N GLY A 441 44.65 -44.55 34.41
CA GLY A 441 45.81 -45.30 34.89
C GLY A 441 46.43 -46.13 33.78
N SER A 442 47.41 -45.55 33.09
CA SER A 442 48.39 -46.29 32.31
C SER A 442 49.48 -46.74 33.28
N ILE A 443 49.27 -47.87 33.96
CA ILE A 443 50.34 -48.58 34.64
C ILE A 443 51.08 -49.37 33.55
N ALA A 444 52.08 -48.74 32.92
CA ALA A 444 53.12 -49.47 32.23
C ALA A 444 54.25 -49.72 33.23
N GLY A 445 54.12 -50.84 33.94
CA GLY A 445 55.19 -51.43 34.71
C GLY A 445 56.38 -51.78 33.81
N ILE A 446 57.56 -51.59 34.37
CA ILE A 446 58.82 -52.17 33.92
C ILE A 446 58.58 -53.65 33.59
N SER A 447 58.93 -54.10 32.39
CA SER A 447 59.02 -55.54 32.11
C SER A 447 60.24 -55.88 31.29
N VAL A 448 61.02 -56.72 31.96
CA VAL A 448 62.17 -57.51 31.54
C VAL A 448 61.72 -58.48 30.44
N THR A 449 62.45 -58.45 29.33
CA THR A 449 62.67 -59.49 28.31
C THR A 449 61.51 -60.34 27.83
N THR A 450 61.13 -60.13 26.57
CA THR A 450 60.42 -61.08 25.71
C THR A 450 61.34 -62.21 25.22
N LEU A 451 60.88 -63.45 25.35
CA LEU A 451 61.33 -64.61 24.60
C LEU A 451 60.11 -65.35 24.05
N ALA A 452 60.15 -65.58 22.73
CA ALA A 452 59.47 -66.64 21.97
C ALA A 452 57.93 -66.64 21.83
N ALA A 453 57.51 -66.15 20.66
CA ALA A 453 56.61 -66.80 19.68
C ALA A 453 55.39 -67.62 20.15
N CYS A 454 54.20 -67.21 19.71
CA CYS A 454 53.38 -68.04 18.81
C CYS A 454 52.28 -67.19 18.12
N PHE A 455 52.27 -67.21 16.78
CA PHE A 455 51.20 -66.67 15.95
C PHE A 455 50.04 -67.67 15.91
N VAL A 456 48.82 -67.24 16.24
CA VAL A 456 47.59 -67.89 15.74
C VAL A 456 46.69 -66.81 15.16
N LEU A 457 46.59 -66.87 13.83
CA LEU A 457 45.71 -66.09 12.98
C LEU A 457 44.31 -66.71 13.04
N LEU A 458 43.29 -65.95 13.44
CA LEU A 458 41.90 -66.33 13.27
C LEU A 458 41.15 -65.18 12.61
N ILE A 459 41.01 -65.31 11.29
CA ILE A 459 40.13 -64.53 10.44
C ILE A 459 38.71 -65.10 10.64
N VAL A 460 37.74 -64.24 10.96
CA VAL A 460 36.31 -64.56 10.78
C VAL A 460 35.64 -63.37 10.09
N CYS A 461 35.17 -63.63 8.88
CA CYS A 461 34.38 -62.74 8.03
C CYS A 461 32.98 -62.49 8.59
N LEU A 462 32.44 -61.28 8.39
CA LEU A 462 31.00 -61.02 8.47
C LEU A 462 30.38 -61.10 7.07
N PRO A 463 29.20 -61.72 6.90
CA PRO A 463 28.40 -61.59 5.69
C PRO A 463 27.57 -60.29 5.73
N LEU A 464 27.27 -59.81 4.51
CA LEU A 464 26.54 -58.58 4.16
C LEU A 464 25.17 -58.43 4.82
#